data_AF-A0A2H0DRQ8-F1
#
_entry.id   AF-A0A2H0DRQ8-F1
#
_cell.length_a   1.000
_cell.length_b   1.000
_cell.length_c   1.000
_cell.angle_alpha   90.00
_cell.angle_beta   90.00
_cell.angle_gamma   90.00
#
_symmetry.space_group_name_H-M   'P 1'
#
loop_
_entity.id
_entity.type
_entity.pdbx_description
1 polymer ?
#
loop_
_entity_poly.entity_id
_entity_poly.type
_entity_poly.pdbx_seq_one_letter_code
_entity_poly.pdbx_strand_id
1 'polypeptide(L)'
;MAQGNKRILLRIAALLLATGMAGFAGFYVYVLRHTEPPCTQPCQDVGNELDPVELARGFKKIRPKCGPIELSLELAEPRTRTGTWYTLWYRIGIKNVCCGSIPLIREDLRSESNPGYSFRIWGPDGKLVRRGKGKAPVAFGVLVYETDSPVVQEGEPYLLPGETAFTNSSILNPRSVATGEHGPEPTLEKEFPGGKFRELRESLQKMQEENFAKELKRIQPLNEGFPGYRVLRHYAFDKPGRYKIQAVYEGYAYIMPSDRWPHNLSFPLDVTADIIEDFINRRNQFPNYVQLRAESKILEFEVEPWGF
;
A
#
# COMPACT_ATOMS: atom_id res chain seq x y z
N MET A 1 46.20 45.89 -37.93
CA MET A 1 44.84 45.79 -37.35
C MET A 1 44.53 44.46 -36.64
N ALA A 2 45.17 43.33 -36.99
CA ALA A 2 44.88 42.02 -36.37
C ALA A 2 45.29 41.85 -34.89
N GLN A 3 46.22 42.66 -34.37
CA GLN A 3 46.77 42.51 -33.01
C GLN A 3 45.91 43.18 -31.92
N GLY A 4 45.14 44.21 -32.26
CA GLY A 4 44.22 44.90 -31.36
C GLY A 4 42.98 44.03 -31.03
N ASN A 5 42.43 43.36 -32.04
CA ASN A 5 41.27 42.47 -31.87
C ASN A 5 41.60 41.28 -30.96
N LYS A 6 42.82 40.73 -31.03
CA LYS A 6 43.28 39.64 -30.15
C LYS A 6 43.33 40.05 -28.68
N ARG A 7 43.78 41.27 -28.36
CA ARG A 7 43.81 41.79 -26.98
C ARG A 7 42.42 42.05 -26.42
N ILE A 8 41.48 42.51 -27.26
CA ILE A 8 40.09 42.72 -26.86
C ILE A 8 39.40 41.38 -26.59
N LEU A 9 39.57 40.40 -27.47
CA LEU A 9 39.08 39.02 -27.28
C LEU A 9 39.63 38.38 -25.99
N LEU A 10 40.92 38.54 -25.69
CA LEU A 10 41.53 38.06 -24.45
C LEU A 10 40.93 38.71 -23.20
N ARG A 11 40.66 40.02 -23.24
CA ARG A 11 40.02 40.73 -22.11
C ARG A 11 38.58 40.28 -21.91
N ILE A 12 37.82 40.10 -22.99
CA ILE A 12 36.45 39.60 -22.92
C ILE A 12 36.45 38.16 -22.38
N ALA A 13 37.33 37.29 -22.88
CA ALA A 13 37.46 35.92 -22.40
C ALA A 13 37.86 35.86 -20.92
N ALA A 14 38.81 36.69 -20.49
CA ALA A 14 39.22 36.79 -19.09
C ALA A 14 38.07 37.29 -18.19
N LEU A 15 37.31 38.28 -18.65
CA LEU A 15 36.15 38.79 -17.92
C LEU A 15 35.04 37.74 -17.80
N LEU A 16 34.76 37.00 -18.88
CA LEU A 16 33.78 35.91 -18.88
C LEU A 16 34.22 34.77 -17.95
N LEU A 17 35.50 34.38 -17.98
CA LEU A 17 36.06 33.37 -17.07
C LEU A 17 35.98 33.83 -15.61
N ALA A 18 36.36 35.07 -15.31
CA ALA A 18 36.31 35.61 -13.95
C ALA A 18 34.86 35.67 -13.42
N THR A 19 33.93 36.14 -14.26
CA THR A 19 32.50 36.20 -13.90
C THR A 19 31.92 34.80 -13.71
N GLY A 20 32.28 33.84 -14.57
CA GLY A 20 31.87 32.45 -14.46
C GLY A 20 32.40 31.78 -13.18
N MET A 21 33.68 31.99 -12.86
CA MET A 21 34.28 31.48 -11.63
C MET A 21 33.65 32.11 -10.37
N ALA A 22 33.37 33.41 -10.39
CA ALA A 22 32.70 34.09 -9.28
C ALA A 22 31.27 33.55 -9.09
N GLY A 23 30.52 33.33 -10.17
CA GLY A 23 29.20 32.72 -10.13
C GLY A 23 29.23 31.30 -9.57
N PHE A 24 30.16 30.46 -10.03
CA PHE A 24 30.34 29.11 -9.51
C PHE A 24 30.73 29.10 -8.03
N ALA A 25 31.67 29.94 -7.61
CA ALA A 25 32.07 30.06 -6.21
C ALA A 25 30.90 30.50 -5.32
N GLY A 26 30.09 31.46 -5.78
CA GLY A 26 28.88 31.88 -5.09
C GLY A 26 27.86 30.72 -4.94
N PHE A 27 27.64 29.97 -6.02
CA PHE A 27 26.75 28.80 -6.01
C PHE A 27 27.28 27.68 -5.11
N TYR A 28 28.59 27.42 -5.12
CA TYR A 28 29.24 26.45 -4.23
C TYR A 28 29.04 26.81 -2.76
N VAL A 29 29.25 28.07 -2.38
CA VAL A 29 28.99 28.55 -1.01
C VAL A 29 27.50 28.46 -0.66
N TYR A 30 26.62 28.75 -1.63
CA TYR A 30 25.18 28.58 -1.46
C TYR A 30 24.83 27.12 -1.15
N VAL A 31 25.31 26.15 -1.94
CA VAL A 31 25.12 24.70 -1.68
C VAL A 31 25.65 24.29 -0.31
N LEU A 32 26.85 24.75 0.07
CA LEU A 32 27.43 24.43 1.38
C LEU A 32 26.60 24.96 2.56
N ARG A 33 26.00 26.14 2.40
CA ARG A 33 25.20 26.79 3.44
C ARG A 33 23.71 26.45 3.35
N HIS A 34 23.27 25.84 2.26
CA HIS A 34 21.91 25.38 2.11
C HIS A 34 21.68 24.27 3.14
N THR A 35 20.76 24.54 4.06
CA THR A 35 20.24 23.56 5.00
C THR A 35 18.84 23.23 4.54
N GLU A 36 18.58 21.96 4.23
CA GLU A 36 17.22 21.50 4.01
C GLU A 36 16.37 21.88 5.24
N PRO A 37 15.11 22.31 5.04
CA PRO A 37 14.23 22.57 6.16
C PRO A 37 14.19 21.33 7.06
N PRO A 38 14.36 21.49 8.40
CA PRO A 38 14.39 20.35 9.29
C PRO A 38 13.06 19.62 9.20
N CYS A 39 13.13 18.34 8.84
CA CYS A 39 11.95 17.51 8.80
C CYS A 39 11.32 17.43 10.21
N THR A 40 10.02 17.67 10.27
CA THR A 40 9.24 17.70 11.51
C THR A 40 8.69 16.33 11.91
N GLN A 41 8.97 15.29 11.13
CA GLN A 41 8.50 13.95 11.44
C GLN A 41 9.26 13.34 12.62
N PRO A 42 8.60 12.52 13.46
CA PRO A 42 9.23 11.90 14.62
C PRO A 42 10.44 11.01 14.29
N CYS A 43 10.42 10.31 13.15
CA CYS A 43 11.49 9.38 12.75
C CYS A 43 12.44 10.06 11.74
N GLN A 44 13.42 10.80 12.28
CA GLN A 44 14.39 11.57 11.49
C GLN A 44 15.48 10.72 10.83
N ASP A 45 16.02 9.76 11.58
CA ASP A 45 17.02 8.81 11.10
C ASP A 45 16.54 7.39 11.38
N VAL A 46 16.27 6.65 10.30
CA VAL A 46 15.84 5.25 10.38
C VAL A 46 17.00 4.35 10.83
N GLY A 47 18.25 4.80 10.68
CA GLY A 47 19.44 4.08 11.05
C GLY A 47 19.94 3.10 9.99
N ASN A 48 21.08 2.48 10.30
CA ASN A 48 21.85 1.59 9.41
C ASN A 48 22.20 0.24 10.06
N GLU A 49 21.57 -0.10 11.19
CA GLU A 49 21.88 -1.32 11.92
C GLU A 49 21.32 -2.54 11.17
N LEU A 50 22.19 -3.45 10.75
CA LEU A 50 21.78 -4.68 10.08
C LEU A 50 21.07 -5.60 11.06
N ASP A 51 19.95 -6.18 10.64
CA ASP A 51 19.26 -7.22 11.38
C ASP A 51 20.13 -8.48 11.41
N PRO A 52 20.62 -8.92 12.57
CA PRO A 52 21.54 -10.07 12.68
C PRO A 52 20.88 -11.39 12.27
N VAL A 53 19.56 -11.53 12.41
CA VAL A 53 18.81 -12.74 12.04
C VAL A 53 18.69 -12.87 10.52
N GLU A 54 18.40 -11.76 9.86
CA GLU A 54 18.28 -11.73 8.40
C GLU A 54 19.64 -11.72 7.71
N LEU A 55 20.66 -11.09 8.32
CA LEU A 55 22.05 -11.16 7.86
C LEU A 55 22.56 -12.60 7.86
N ALA A 56 22.23 -13.39 8.89
CA ALA A 56 22.55 -14.82 8.94
C ALA A 56 21.87 -15.64 7.82
N ARG A 57 20.79 -15.11 7.22
CA ARG A 57 20.09 -15.69 6.06
C ARG A 57 20.56 -15.15 4.71
N GLY A 58 21.58 -14.29 4.71
CA GLY A 58 22.14 -13.67 3.50
C GLY A 58 21.43 -12.39 3.05
N PHE A 59 20.49 -11.86 3.83
CA PHE A 59 19.77 -10.63 3.51
C PHE A 59 20.36 -9.43 4.26
N LYS A 60 20.64 -8.35 3.54
CA LYS A 60 21.05 -7.06 4.14
C LYS A 60 19.83 -6.23 4.46
N LYS A 61 19.16 -6.56 5.57
CA LYS A 61 17.99 -5.83 6.07
C LYS A 61 18.39 -4.98 7.26
N ILE A 62 17.78 -3.81 7.39
CA ILE A 62 18.04 -2.88 8.49
C ILE A 62 16.88 -2.92 9.48
N ARG A 63 17.24 -3.02 10.75
CA ARG A 63 16.31 -2.82 11.86
C ARG A 63 16.20 -1.31 12.12
N PRO A 64 15.01 -0.71 12.00
CA PRO A 64 14.89 0.73 12.14
C PRO A 64 15.06 1.16 13.60
N LYS A 65 15.74 2.29 13.84
CA LYS A 65 15.90 2.92 15.17
C LYS A 65 14.60 3.48 15.72
N CYS A 66 13.68 3.86 14.85
CA CYS A 66 12.36 4.41 15.16
C CYS A 66 11.27 3.66 14.38
N GLY A 67 10.00 3.85 14.74
CA GLY A 67 8.89 3.35 13.92
C GLY A 67 8.70 4.28 12.71
N PRO A 68 9.02 3.88 11.47
CA PRO A 68 8.94 4.76 10.30
C PRO A 68 7.49 4.98 9.83
N ILE A 69 6.55 4.16 10.29
CA ILE A 69 5.14 4.21 9.92
C ILE A 69 4.24 4.13 11.16
N GLU A 70 3.07 4.76 11.07
CA GLU A 70 1.96 4.59 12.00
C GLU A 70 0.80 3.89 11.30
N LEU A 71 0.14 2.98 12.01
CA LEU A 71 -1.00 2.22 11.49
C LEU A 71 -2.28 2.64 12.22
N SER A 72 -3.30 3.04 11.47
CA SER A 72 -4.65 3.27 11.97
C SER A 72 -5.58 2.17 11.47
N LEU A 73 -6.55 1.82 12.31
CA LEU A 73 -7.68 0.96 11.97
C LEU A 73 -8.94 1.73 12.37
N GLU A 74 -9.90 1.76 11.47
CA GLU A 74 -11.23 2.34 11.67
C GLU A 74 -12.28 1.30 11.28
N LEU A 75 -13.41 1.29 11.99
CA LEU A 75 -14.59 0.49 11.66
C LEU A 75 -15.70 1.44 11.26
N ALA A 76 -16.37 1.18 10.12
CA ALA A 76 -17.49 2.02 9.71
C ALA A 76 -18.62 1.94 10.73
N GLU A 77 -18.92 0.71 11.14
CA GLU A 77 -19.81 0.40 12.25
C GLU A 77 -19.14 -0.63 13.17
N PRO A 78 -19.13 -0.44 14.49
CA PRO A 78 -18.55 -1.38 15.44
C PRO A 78 -19.53 -2.54 15.74
N ARG A 79 -20.23 -3.04 14.72
CA ARG A 79 -21.23 -4.11 14.85
C ARG A 79 -21.19 -5.07 13.66
N THR A 80 -21.47 -6.33 13.93
CA THR A 80 -21.64 -7.39 12.92
C THR A 80 -22.55 -8.48 13.47
N ARG A 81 -22.77 -9.55 12.70
CA ARG A 81 -23.62 -10.68 13.09
C ARG A 81 -22.87 -12.00 13.03
N THR A 82 -23.32 -12.96 13.83
CA THR A 82 -22.80 -14.33 13.80
C THR A 82 -23.06 -15.00 12.46
N GLY A 83 -22.20 -15.92 12.05
CA GLY A 83 -22.44 -16.82 10.90
C GLY A 83 -22.29 -16.18 9.52
N THR A 84 -21.93 -14.89 9.43
CA THR A 84 -21.55 -14.26 8.17
C THR A 84 -20.05 -14.28 7.95
N TRP A 85 -19.64 -14.23 6.68
CA TRP A 85 -18.24 -14.13 6.26
C TRP A 85 -17.85 -12.74 5.77
N TYR A 86 -18.85 -11.89 5.54
CA TYR A 86 -18.75 -10.48 5.23
C TYR A 86 -19.15 -9.73 6.49
N THR A 87 -18.23 -9.68 7.43
CA THR A 87 -18.58 -9.38 8.82
C THR A 87 -18.49 -7.90 9.11
N LEU A 88 -17.33 -7.30 8.87
CA LEU A 88 -17.01 -5.99 9.43
C LEU A 88 -16.44 -5.07 8.36
N TRP A 89 -16.97 -3.85 8.26
CA TRP A 89 -16.43 -2.84 7.35
C TRP A 89 -15.31 -2.08 8.05
N TYR A 90 -14.12 -2.11 7.47
CA TYR A 90 -12.91 -1.55 8.04
C TYR A 90 -12.17 -0.64 7.06
N ARG A 91 -11.36 0.28 7.59
CA ARG A 91 -10.41 1.07 6.83
C ARG A 91 -9.08 1.06 7.56
N ILE A 92 -8.01 0.72 6.85
CA ILE A 92 -6.64 0.81 7.37
C ILE A 92 -5.99 2.05 6.78
N GLY A 93 -5.34 2.84 7.63
CA GLY A 93 -4.46 3.94 7.22
C GLY A 93 -3.01 3.64 7.59
N ILE A 94 -2.09 3.86 6.66
CA ILE A 94 -0.64 3.85 6.94
C ILE A 94 -0.14 5.27 6.74
N LYS A 95 0.39 5.86 7.81
CA LYS A 95 1.01 7.18 7.80
C LYS A 95 2.52 7.06 7.81
N ASN A 96 3.20 7.79 6.93
CA ASN A 96 4.64 7.92 6.96
C ASN A 96 5.04 8.93 8.05
N VAL A 97 5.72 8.46 9.08
CA VAL A 97 6.27 9.29 10.16
C VAL A 97 7.80 9.37 10.09
N CYS A 98 8.37 8.97 8.96
CA CYS A 98 9.76 9.13 8.60
C CYS A 98 9.97 10.39 7.74
N CYS A 99 11.17 10.95 7.83
CA CYS A 99 11.65 12.02 6.95
C CYS A 99 12.04 11.56 5.55
N GLY A 100 12.12 10.25 5.33
CA GLY A 100 12.27 9.66 3.99
C GLY A 100 10.93 9.28 3.38
N SER A 101 10.88 9.21 2.06
CA SER A 101 9.75 8.73 1.28
C SER A 101 9.73 7.20 1.24
N ILE A 102 8.54 6.60 1.38
CA ILE A 102 8.39 5.14 1.41
C ILE A 102 7.66 4.64 0.15
N PRO A 103 8.37 4.03 -0.82
CA PRO A 103 7.76 3.34 -1.97
C PRO A 103 6.84 2.17 -1.59
N LEU A 104 5.93 1.84 -2.51
CA LEU A 104 5.18 0.57 -2.57
C LEU A 104 4.17 0.26 -1.44
N ILE A 105 4.06 1.07 -0.38
CA ILE A 105 3.00 0.91 0.64
C ILE A 105 1.59 0.89 0.01
N ARG A 106 1.41 1.65 -1.08
CA ARG A 106 0.13 1.70 -1.81
C ARG A 106 -0.26 0.35 -2.43
N GLU A 107 0.70 -0.47 -2.85
CA GLU A 107 0.42 -1.78 -3.44
C GLU A 107 -0.06 -2.78 -2.39
N ASP A 108 0.56 -2.77 -1.20
CA ASP A 108 0.15 -3.58 -0.05
C ASP A 108 -1.28 -3.23 0.41
N LEU A 109 -1.65 -1.95 0.32
CA LEU A 109 -2.99 -1.47 0.66
C LEU A 109 -4.03 -1.70 -0.45
N ARG A 110 -3.61 -2.04 -1.67
CA ARG A 110 -4.51 -2.32 -2.82
C ARG A 110 -4.91 -3.78 -2.90
N SER A 111 -3.98 -4.70 -2.66
CA SER A 111 -4.22 -6.13 -2.88
C SER A 111 -4.83 -6.85 -1.68
N GLU A 112 -5.74 -7.80 -1.94
CA GLU A 112 -6.17 -8.81 -0.95
C GLU A 112 -5.31 -10.08 -1.00
N SER A 113 -4.60 -10.31 -2.10
CA SER A 113 -3.85 -11.56 -2.34
C SER A 113 -2.44 -11.54 -1.74
N ASN A 114 -1.88 -10.35 -1.48
CA ASN A 114 -0.59 -10.20 -0.82
C ASN A 114 -0.56 -8.96 0.09
N PRO A 115 -1.41 -8.90 1.14
CA PRO A 115 -1.41 -7.74 2.01
C PRO A 115 -0.17 -7.81 2.91
N GLY A 116 0.64 -6.73 2.92
CA GLY A 116 1.63 -6.48 3.97
C GLY A 116 1.02 -6.29 5.37
N TYR A 117 -0.30 -6.47 5.51
CA TYR A 117 -1.03 -6.39 6.77
C TYR A 117 -1.87 -7.64 7.07
N SER A 118 -2.13 -7.84 8.36
CA SER A 118 -2.96 -8.91 8.91
C SER A 118 -3.84 -8.39 10.04
N PHE A 119 -4.81 -9.20 10.47
CA PHE A 119 -5.66 -8.88 11.61
C PHE A 119 -5.42 -9.86 12.75
N ARG A 120 -5.33 -9.33 13.97
CA ARG A 120 -5.51 -10.10 15.20
C ARG A 120 -6.91 -9.80 15.71
N ILE A 121 -7.72 -10.84 15.88
CA ILE A 121 -9.09 -10.72 16.36
C ILE A 121 -9.25 -11.61 17.58
N TRP A 122 -9.80 -11.09 18.67
CA TRP A 122 -10.06 -11.84 19.89
C TRP A 122 -11.57 -11.98 20.11
N GLY A 123 -11.98 -13.20 20.41
CA GLY A 123 -13.34 -13.53 20.81
C GLY A 123 -13.68 -13.05 22.22
N PRO A 124 -14.95 -13.18 22.62
CA PRO A 124 -15.41 -12.80 23.96
C PRO A 124 -14.77 -13.65 25.07
N ASP A 125 -14.26 -14.83 24.73
CA ASP A 125 -13.48 -15.71 25.61
C ASP A 125 -11.98 -15.35 25.66
N GLY A 126 -11.58 -14.26 25.00
CA GLY A 126 -10.19 -13.79 24.91
C GLY A 126 -9.31 -14.60 23.95
N LYS A 127 -9.85 -15.62 23.26
CA LYS A 127 -9.07 -16.44 22.33
C LYS A 127 -8.97 -15.79 20.95
N LEU A 128 -7.85 -16.01 20.27
CA LEU A 128 -7.66 -15.53 18.91
C LEU A 128 -8.61 -16.25 17.94
N VAL A 129 -9.43 -15.48 17.24
CA VAL A 129 -10.21 -15.94 16.09
C VAL A 129 -9.25 -16.16 14.94
N ARG A 130 -9.18 -17.40 14.46
CA ARG A 130 -8.32 -17.74 13.32
C ARG A 130 -9.03 -17.35 12.03
N ARG A 131 -8.28 -16.78 11.09
CA ARG A 131 -8.74 -16.67 9.70
C ARG A 131 -9.14 -18.06 9.23
N GLY A 132 -10.34 -18.20 8.67
CA GLY A 132 -10.81 -19.46 8.14
C GLY A 132 -9.82 -19.95 7.08
N LYS A 133 -9.16 -21.09 7.33
CA LYS A 133 -8.27 -21.74 6.34
C LYS A 133 -9.05 -22.52 5.26
N GLY A 134 -10.36 -22.58 5.37
CA GLY A 134 -11.21 -23.14 4.33
C GLY A 134 -11.29 -22.19 3.13
N LYS A 135 -11.51 -22.74 1.94
CA LYS A 135 -12.11 -21.99 0.81
C LYS A 135 -13.24 -21.17 1.43
N ALA A 136 -13.36 -19.88 1.09
CA ALA A 136 -14.52 -19.08 1.51
C ALA A 136 -15.80 -19.90 1.27
N PRO A 137 -16.94 -19.64 1.91
CA PRO A 137 -18.20 -20.31 1.63
C PRO A 137 -18.74 -19.81 0.28
N VAL A 138 -17.87 -19.68 -0.70
CA VAL A 138 -17.90 -20.42 -1.96
C VAL A 138 -18.29 -21.90 -1.74
N ALA A 139 -19.34 -22.20 -0.97
CA ALA A 139 -19.93 -23.51 -0.97
C ALA A 139 -20.36 -23.86 -2.41
N PHE A 140 -20.56 -22.86 -3.29
CA PHE A 140 -20.93 -23.05 -4.70
C PHE A 140 -20.46 -21.93 -5.65
N GLY A 141 -19.32 -21.31 -5.42
CA GLY A 141 -18.76 -20.40 -6.42
C GLY A 141 -19.31 -18.98 -6.39
N VAL A 142 -19.52 -18.31 -5.25
CA VAL A 142 -20.00 -16.91 -5.23
C VAL A 142 -19.02 -15.98 -4.54
N LEU A 143 -18.51 -14.97 -5.26
CA LEU A 143 -17.83 -13.81 -4.68
C LEU A 143 -18.82 -12.64 -4.64
N VAL A 144 -19.03 -12.07 -3.46
CA VAL A 144 -20.06 -11.01 -3.28
C VAL A 144 -19.48 -9.62 -3.47
N TYR A 145 -18.28 -9.40 -2.96
CA TYR A 145 -17.63 -8.10 -3.01
C TYR A 145 -16.39 -8.20 -3.90
N GLU A 146 -16.23 -7.22 -4.79
CA GLU A 146 -14.98 -6.95 -5.48
C GLU A 146 -14.26 -5.83 -4.75
N THR A 147 -12.94 -5.86 -4.76
CA THR A 147 -12.18 -4.73 -4.25
C THR A 147 -12.13 -3.70 -5.39
N ASP A 148 -12.59 -2.48 -5.14
CA ASP A 148 -12.64 -1.44 -6.17
C ASP A 148 -11.25 -1.22 -6.78
N SER A 149 -11.22 -0.75 -8.02
CA SER A 149 -10.01 -0.08 -8.51
C SER A 149 -9.68 1.03 -7.50
N PRO A 150 -8.42 1.18 -7.07
CA PRO A 150 -8.08 2.14 -6.04
C PRO A 150 -8.66 3.51 -6.40
N VAL A 151 -9.34 4.16 -5.44
CA VAL A 151 -9.61 5.60 -5.53
C VAL A 151 -8.23 6.25 -5.66
N VAL A 152 -7.89 6.62 -6.88
CA VAL A 152 -6.55 7.06 -7.23
C VAL A 152 -6.34 8.37 -6.48
N GLN A 153 -5.51 8.36 -5.42
CA GLN A 153 -4.66 9.52 -5.20
C GLN A 153 -3.66 9.51 -6.35
N GLU A 154 -4.09 10.07 -7.49
CA GLU A 154 -3.21 10.39 -8.60
C GLU A 154 -2.09 11.25 -8.04
N GLY A 155 -0.86 10.85 -8.29
CA GLY A 155 0.29 11.55 -7.75
C GLY A 155 1.53 10.71 -7.89
N GLU A 156 1.85 9.90 -6.88
CA GLU A 156 3.22 9.37 -6.78
C GLU A 156 3.26 7.91 -6.28
N PRO A 157 4.27 7.12 -6.70
CA PRO A 157 4.46 5.74 -6.24
C PRO A 157 5.05 5.66 -4.82
N TYR A 158 5.21 6.80 -4.15
CA TYR A 158 5.82 6.95 -2.83
C TYR A 158 4.82 7.54 -1.83
N LEU A 159 4.99 7.20 -0.56
CA LEU A 159 4.33 7.88 0.56
C LEU A 159 5.30 8.92 1.11
N LEU A 160 5.05 10.22 0.89
CA LEU A 160 5.94 11.29 1.33
C LEU A 160 5.90 11.47 2.87
N PRO A 161 6.90 12.13 3.47
CA PRO A 161 6.90 12.41 4.91
C PRO A 161 5.61 13.09 5.39
N GLY A 162 4.92 12.48 6.34
CA GLY A 162 3.67 12.96 6.93
C GLY A 162 2.38 12.55 6.19
N GLU A 163 2.49 12.01 4.97
CA GLU A 163 1.33 11.56 4.20
C GLU A 163 0.72 10.28 4.77
N THR A 164 -0.57 10.08 4.47
CA THR A 164 -1.32 8.87 4.86
C THR A 164 -1.97 8.23 3.65
N ALA A 165 -1.73 6.94 3.46
CA ALA A 165 -2.42 6.12 2.48
C ALA A 165 -3.48 5.24 3.15
N PHE A 166 -4.56 4.94 2.44
CA PHE A 166 -5.66 4.12 2.95
C PHE A 166 -5.96 2.93 2.06
N THR A 167 -6.57 1.89 2.62
CA THR A 167 -7.15 0.77 1.85
C THR A 167 -8.24 1.26 0.89
N ASN A 168 -8.33 0.64 -0.29
CA ASN A 168 -9.46 0.82 -1.21
C ASN A 168 -10.76 0.21 -0.69
N SER A 169 -11.87 0.69 -1.26
CA SER A 169 -13.23 0.27 -0.92
C SER A 169 -13.55 -1.13 -1.41
N SER A 170 -14.49 -1.81 -0.75
CA SER A 170 -15.19 -2.95 -1.35
C SER A 170 -16.46 -2.48 -2.06
N ILE A 171 -16.68 -2.96 -3.28
CA ILE A 171 -17.90 -2.75 -4.06
C ILE A 171 -18.70 -4.04 -4.05
N LEU A 172 -20.01 -3.91 -3.84
CA LEU A 172 -20.94 -5.01 -4.04
C LEU A 172 -20.99 -5.38 -5.53
N ASN A 173 -20.38 -6.51 -5.88
CA ASN A 173 -20.40 -7.07 -7.24
C ASN A 173 -20.53 -8.60 -7.19
N PRO A 174 -21.73 -9.12 -6.89
CA PRO A 174 -21.94 -10.55 -6.76
C PRO A 174 -21.73 -11.26 -8.09
N ARG A 175 -20.74 -12.16 -8.15
CA ARG A 175 -20.43 -12.95 -9.35
C ARG A 175 -20.17 -14.41 -9.01
N SER A 176 -20.49 -15.28 -9.96
CA SER A 176 -20.09 -16.67 -9.87
C SER A 176 -18.59 -16.83 -10.13
N VAL A 177 -17.92 -17.74 -9.44
CA VAL A 177 -16.52 -18.11 -9.61
C VAL A 177 -16.38 -19.62 -9.65
N ALA A 178 -15.54 -20.11 -10.55
CA ALA A 178 -15.24 -21.54 -10.64
C ALA A 178 -14.62 -22.03 -9.32
N THR A 179 -15.10 -23.16 -8.81
CA THR A 179 -14.63 -23.77 -7.55
C THR A 179 -13.55 -24.85 -7.76
N GLY A 180 -13.25 -25.15 -9.03
CA GLY A 180 -12.32 -26.20 -9.42
C GLY A 180 -10.86 -25.86 -9.10
N GLU A 181 -10.09 -26.89 -8.73
CA GLU A 181 -8.63 -26.81 -8.51
C GLU A 181 -7.83 -26.65 -9.82
N HIS A 182 -8.50 -26.65 -10.97
CA HIS A 182 -7.90 -26.67 -12.30
C HIS A 182 -8.09 -25.38 -13.12
N GLY A 183 -8.46 -24.27 -12.46
CA GLY A 183 -8.66 -22.97 -13.11
C GLY A 183 -10.10 -22.71 -13.55
N PRO A 184 -10.35 -21.63 -14.31
CA PRO A 184 -11.69 -21.28 -14.77
C PRO A 184 -12.24 -22.38 -15.69
N GLU A 185 -13.40 -22.94 -15.34
CA GLU A 185 -14.09 -23.89 -16.21
C GLU A 185 -14.38 -23.25 -17.58
N PRO A 186 -14.20 -23.99 -18.69
CA PRO A 186 -14.57 -23.49 -20.00
C PRO A 186 -16.08 -23.16 -20.04
N THR A 187 -16.46 -22.16 -20.82
CA THR A 187 -17.88 -21.80 -20.96
C THR A 187 -18.69 -22.97 -21.53
N LEU A 188 -19.99 -23.05 -21.20
CA LEU A 188 -20.89 -24.08 -21.73
C LEU A 188 -20.87 -24.16 -23.27
N GLU A 189 -20.63 -23.04 -23.96
CA GLU A 189 -20.43 -22.96 -25.41
C GLU A 189 -19.23 -23.78 -25.91
N LYS A 190 -18.15 -23.81 -25.13
CA LYS A 190 -16.92 -24.55 -25.45
C LYS A 190 -17.02 -26.03 -25.09
N GLU A 191 -17.71 -26.37 -24.00
CA GLU A 191 -17.94 -27.76 -23.60
C GLU A 191 -18.97 -28.47 -24.49
N PHE A 192 -20.01 -27.75 -24.90
CA PHE A 192 -21.12 -28.29 -25.70
C PHE A 192 -21.35 -27.47 -26.98
N PRO A 193 -20.42 -27.52 -27.95
CA PRO A 193 -20.50 -26.72 -29.15
C PRO A 193 -21.62 -27.18 -30.09
N GLY A 194 -22.25 -26.23 -30.78
CA GLY A 194 -23.23 -26.48 -31.84
C GLY A 194 -24.70 -26.46 -31.38
N GLY A 195 -25.61 -26.51 -32.36
CA GLY A 195 -27.05 -26.36 -32.14
C GLY A 195 -27.72 -27.55 -31.46
N LYS A 196 -27.15 -28.76 -31.58
CA LYS A 196 -27.69 -30.00 -30.98
C LYS A 196 -27.75 -29.96 -29.45
N PHE A 197 -26.89 -29.16 -28.82
CA PHE A 197 -26.81 -29.04 -27.37
C PHE A 197 -27.43 -27.73 -26.85
N ARG A 198 -28.17 -26.97 -27.67
CA ARG A 198 -28.75 -25.69 -27.26
C ARG A 198 -29.65 -25.84 -26.03
N GLU A 199 -30.58 -26.79 -26.06
CA GLU A 199 -31.49 -27.07 -24.94
C GLU A 199 -30.76 -27.53 -23.67
N LEU A 200 -29.69 -28.32 -23.82
CA LEU A 200 -28.85 -28.75 -22.71
C LEU A 200 -28.12 -27.56 -22.07
N ARG A 201 -27.56 -26.65 -22.88
CA ARG A 201 -26.89 -25.44 -22.41
C ARG A 201 -27.84 -24.51 -21.68
N GLU A 202 -29.03 -24.27 -22.23
CA GLU A 202 -30.07 -23.46 -21.59
C GLU A 202 -30.50 -24.06 -20.24
N SER A 203 -30.69 -25.38 -20.17
CA SER A 203 -31.03 -26.08 -18.93
C SER A 203 -29.92 -25.98 -17.86
N LEU A 204 -28.67 -26.20 -18.24
CA LEU A 204 -27.51 -26.09 -17.34
C LEU A 204 -27.31 -24.65 -16.85
N GLN A 205 -27.46 -23.66 -17.74
CA GLN A 205 -27.38 -22.25 -17.37
C GLN A 205 -28.47 -21.88 -16.37
N LYS A 206 -29.72 -22.31 -16.60
CA LYS A 206 -30.81 -22.07 -15.67
C LYS A 206 -30.54 -22.70 -14.29
N MET A 207 -30.00 -23.91 -14.25
CA MET A 207 -29.60 -24.56 -13.00
C MET A 207 -28.48 -23.79 -12.27
N GLN A 208 -27.50 -23.26 -13.00
CA GLN A 208 -26.45 -22.42 -12.44
C GLN A 208 -27.02 -21.12 -11.85
N GLU A 209 -27.94 -20.45 -12.55
CA GLU A 209 -28.61 -19.22 -12.10
C GLU A 209 -29.49 -19.47 -10.87
N GLU A 210 -30.25 -20.57 -10.83
CA GLU A 210 -31.07 -20.95 -9.67
C GLU A 210 -30.21 -21.23 -8.43
N ASN A 211 -29.11 -21.96 -8.61
CA ASN A 211 -28.15 -22.22 -7.53
C ASN A 211 -27.49 -20.92 -7.04
N PHE A 212 -27.07 -20.05 -7.97
CA PHE A 212 -26.52 -18.73 -7.64
C PHE A 212 -27.50 -17.89 -6.82
N ALA A 213 -28.77 -17.81 -7.25
CA ALA A 213 -29.80 -17.05 -6.54
C ALA A 213 -30.10 -17.63 -5.15
N LYS A 214 -30.09 -18.96 -5.01
CA LYS A 214 -30.28 -19.64 -3.71
C LYS A 214 -29.14 -19.34 -2.74
N GLU A 215 -27.90 -19.35 -3.20
CA GLU A 215 -26.76 -18.99 -2.37
C GLU A 215 -26.71 -17.50 -2.05
N LEU A 216 -27.02 -16.63 -3.01
CA LEU A 216 -27.09 -15.19 -2.78
C LEU A 216 -28.08 -14.86 -1.65
N LYS A 217 -29.23 -15.53 -1.62
CA LYS A 217 -30.22 -15.41 -0.52
C LYS A 217 -29.67 -15.84 0.85
N ARG A 218 -28.74 -16.80 0.90
CA ARG A 218 -28.11 -17.24 2.16
C ARG A 218 -27.14 -16.23 2.74
N ILE A 219 -26.60 -15.34 1.90
CA ILE A 219 -25.58 -14.36 2.29
C ILE A 219 -26.20 -12.98 2.60
N GLN A 220 -27.47 -12.77 2.27
CA GLN A 220 -28.20 -11.52 2.59
C GLN A 220 -28.34 -11.29 4.11
N PRO A 221 -28.41 -10.04 4.58
CA PRO A 221 -28.46 -8.81 3.78
C PRO A 221 -27.09 -8.43 3.22
N LEU A 222 -27.08 -8.12 1.94
CA LEU A 222 -25.92 -7.53 1.27
C LEU A 222 -26.08 -6.02 1.33
N ASN A 223 -25.08 -5.33 1.85
CA ASN A 223 -25.04 -3.87 1.85
C ASN A 223 -24.09 -3.43 0.72
N GLU A 224 -24.46 -2.37 0.00
CA GLU A 224 -23.56 -1.67 -0.95
C GLU A 224 -22.25 -1.26 -0.27
N GLY A 225 -22.30 -1.03 1.05
CA GLY A 225 -21.14 -0.84 1.91
C GLY A 225 -20.95 0.60 2.37
N PHE A 226 -19.74 0.89 2.83
CA PHE A 226 -19.35 2.24 3.24
C PHE A 226 -18.25 2.76 2.31
N PRO A 227 -18.43 3.94 1.67
CA PRO A 227 -17.40 4.52 0.81
C PRO A 227 -16.05 4.68 1.54
N GLY A 228 -14.97 4.17 0.95
CA GLY A 228 -13.62 4.19 1.54
C GLY A 228 -13.32 3.05 2.51
N TYR A 229 -14.27 2.13 2.74
CA TYR A 229 -14.10 0.97 3.61
C TYR A 229 -14.09 -0.34 2.82
N ARG A 230 -13.32 -1.30 3.33
CA ARG A 230 -13.26 -2.66 2.83
C ARG A 230 -14.02 -3.59 3.76
N VAL A 231 -14.65 -4.63 3.23
CA VAL A 231 -15.27 -5.66 4.06
C VAL A 231 -14.22 -6.66 4.54
N LEU A 232 -14.25 -7.02 5.83
CA LEU A 232 -13.41 -8.05 6.42
C LEU A 232 -13.89 -9.42 5.94
N ARG A 233 -13.13 -10.00 5.00
CA ARG A 233 -13.38 -11.32 4.41
C ARG A 233 -12.62 -12.40 5.20
N HIS A 234 -13.11 -13.64 5.13
CA HIS A 234 -12.46 -14.84 5.69
C HIS A 234 -12.40 -14.93 7.23
N TYR A 235 -13.17 -14.09 7.92
CA TYR A 235 -13.42 -14.23 9.35
C TYR A 235 -14.92 -14.49 9.55
N ALA A 236 -15.23 -15.60 10.22
CA ALA A 236 -16.58 -15.94 10.65
C ALA A 236 -16.62 -15.91 12.17
N PHE A 237 -17.69 -15.32 12.73
CA PHE A 237 -17.89 -15.23 14.17
C PHE A 237 -18.97 -16.21 14.60
N ASP A 238 -18.58 -17.20 15.41
CA ASP A 238 -19.45 -18.31 15.81
C ASP A 238 -20.29 -18.02 17.06
N LYS A 239 -19.95 -16.97 17.81
CA LYS A 239 -20.59 -16.63 19.08
C LYS A 239 -20.96 -15.16 19.12
N PRO A 240 -22.12 -14.80 19.67
CA PRO A 240 -22.42 -13.40 19.95
C PRO A 240 -21.57 -12.89 21.12
N GLY A 241 -21.35 -11.58 21.19
CA GLY A 241 -20.62 -10.93 22.28
C GLY A 241 -19.71 -9.80 21.83
N ARG A 242 -18.88 -9.29 22.74
CA ARG A 242 -17.91 -8.22 22.46
C ARG A 242 -16.58 -8.81 22.01
N TYR A 243 -16.14 -8.42 20.84
CA TYR A 243 -14.89 -8.84 20.21
C TYR A 243 -13.90 -7.68 20.17
N LYS A 244 -12.62 -8.01 19.96
CA LYS A 244 -11.55 -7.03 19.77
C LYS A 244 -10.84 -7.27 18.45
N ILE A 245 -10.43 -6.21 17.76
CA ILE A 245 -9.69 -6.28 16.50
C ILE A 245 -8.50 -5.32 16.51
N GLN A 246 -7.39 -5.76 15.93
CA GLN A 246 -6.18 -4.98 15.73
C GLN A 246 -5.63 -5.27 14.33
N ALA A 247 -5.26 -4.22 13.59
CA ALA A 247 -4.50 -4.36 12.35
C ALA A 247 -3.00 -4.40 12.69
N VAL A 248 -2.27 -5.22 11.96
CA VAL A 248 -0.81 -5.39 12.10
C VAL A 248 -0.20 -5.33 10.72
N TYR A 249 0.73 -4.41 10.51
CA TYR A 249 1.50 -4.31 9.27
C TYR A 249 2.92 -4.84 9.52
N GLU A 250 3.39 -5.70 8.64
CA GLU A 250 4.75 -6.21 8.63
C GLU A 250 5.20 -6.39 7.18
N GLY A 251 6.13 -5.54 6.75
CA GLY A 251 6.65 -5.51 5.39
C GLY A 251 8.09 -5.05 5.34
N TYR A 252 8.62 -4.93 4.14
CA TYR A 252 9.96 -4.38 3.90
C TYR A 252 9.88 -3.38 2.76
N ALA A 253 10.52 -2.23 2.93
CA ALA A 253 10.60 -1.22 1.88
C ALA A 253 11.98 -0.57 1.87
N TYR A 254 12.39 -0.10 0.69
CA TYR A 254 13.47 0.86 0.62
C TYR A 254 12.96 2.21 1.12
N ILE A 255 13.69 2.89 1.99
CA ILE A 255 13.35 4.28 2.34
C ILE A 255 14.25 5.18 1.51
N MET A 256 13.62 6.01 0.69
CA MET A 256 14.29 7.01 -0.12
C MET A 256 14.41 8.31 0.68
N PRO A 257 15.47 9.10 0.54
CA PRO A 257 15.45 10.47 1.05
C PRO A 257 14.26 11.21 0.42
N SER A 258 13.63 12.13 1.16
CA SER A 258 12.67 13.07 0.56
C SER A 258 13.32 13.79 -0.62
N ASP A 259 12.52 14.22 -1.62
CA ASP A 259 13.04 14.92 -2.80
C ASP A 259 14.10 15.94 -2.42
N ARG A 260 15.32 15.67 -2.89
CA ARG A 260 16.47 16.49 -2.51
C ARG A 260 16.27 17.87 -3.10
N TRP A 261 16.58 18.90 -2.32
CA TRP A 261 16.48 20.28 -2.77
C TRP A 261 17.22 20.59 -4.10
N PRO A 262 18.32 19.91 -4.51
CA PRO A 262 18.94 20.11 -5.82
C PRO A 262 17.98 19.83 -6.99
N HIS A 263 17.03 18.92 -6.83
CA HIS A 263 16.02 18.62 -7.87
C HIS A 263 15.00 19.75 -8.07
N ASN A 264 14.93 20.71 -7.14
CA ASN A 264 14.12 21.93 -7.32
C ASN A 264 14.85 22.99 -8.18
N LEU A 265 16.13 22.78 -8.51
CA LEU A 265 16.89 23.68 -9.36
C LEU A 265 16.67 23.34 -10.84
N SER A 266 16.71 24.36 -11.70
CA SER A 266 16.70 24.15 -13.15
C SER A 266 18.06 23.66 -13.64
N PHE A 267 18.05 22.84 -14.71
CA PHE A 267 19.26 22.46 -15.42
C PHE A 267 20.09 23.69 -15.87
N PRO A 268 21.43 23.72 -15.64
CA PRO A 268 22.30 22.65 -15.10
C PRO A 268 22.65 22.81 -13.60
N LEU A 269 21.96 23.68 -12.87
CA LEU A 269 22.27 23.95 -11.45
C LEU A 269 21.95 22.76 -10.55
N ASP A 270 20.94 21.97 -10.90
CA ASP A 270 20.60 20.68 -10.28
C ASP A 270 21.79 19.71 -10.28
N VAL A 271 22.34 19.41 -11.45
CA VAL A 271 23.48 18.51 -11.65
C VAL A 271 24.71 19.05 -10.93
N THR A 272 24.91 20.37 -10.97
CA THR A 272 26.06 21.00 -10.32
C THR A 272 25.95 20.90 -8.80
N ALA A 273 24.77 21.14 -8.22
CA ALA A 273 24.53 20.97 -6.78
C ALA A 273 24.70 19.50 -6.38
N ASP A 274 24.16 18.56 -7.14
CA ASP A 274 24.31 17.12 -6.92
C ASP A 274 25.78 16.68 -6.87
N ILE A 275 26.61 17.18 -7.79
CA ILE A 275 28.05 16.89 -7.80
C ILE A 275 28.74 17.49 -6.57
N ILE A 276 28.40 18.72 -6.19
CA ILE A 276 28.98 19.38 -5.02
C ILE A 276 28.63 18.61 -3.74
N GLU A 277 27.37 18.17 -3.59
CA GLU A 277 26.93 17.37 -2.44
C GLU A 277 27.59 15.99 -2.37
N ASP A 278 27.81 15.34 -3.53
CA ASP A 278 28.55 14.08 -3.63
C ASP A 278 30.01 14.25 -3.19
N PHE A 279 30.66 15.32 -3.67
CA PHE A 279 32.06 15.62 -3.34
C PHE A 279 32.29 15.85 -1.84
N ILE A 280 31.34 16.51 -1.17
CA ILE A 280 31.41 16.78 0.28
C ILE A 280 30.82 15.64 1.13
N ASN A 281 30.51 14.50 0.52
CA ASN A 281 29.93 13.32 1.16
C ASN A 281 28.64 13.63 1.96
N ARG A 282 27.85 14.62 1.49
CA ARG A 282 26.51 14.92 2.02
C ARG A 282 25.43 14.05 1.42
N ARG A 283 25.75 13.19 0.44
CA ARG A 283 24.87 12.09 0.03
C ARG A 283 24.63 11.18 1.22
N ASN A 284 23.55 11.44 1.95
CA ASN A 284 23.03 10.52 2.93
C ASN A 284 22.88 9.12 2.29
N GLN A 285 23.50 8.16 2.97
CA GLN A 285 23.53 6.73 2.66
C GLN A 285 22.12 6.16 2.64
N PHE A 286 21.47 6.03 1.48
CA PHE A 286 20.20 5.31 1.41
C PHE A 286 20.06 4.49 0.11
N PRO A 287 20.43 3.21 0.20
CA PRO A 287 19.68 2.12 -0.40
C PRO A 287 19.31 1.10 0.70
N ASN A 288 18.61 1.55 1.74
CA ASN A 288 18.38 0.74 2.94
C ASN A 288 17.03 0.03 2.84
N TYR A 289 17.04 -1.31 2.77
CA TYR A 289 15.84 -2.14 2.88
C TYR A 289 15.49 -2.30 4.35
N VAL A 290 14.46 -1.58 4.79
CA VAL A 290 14.07 -1.45 6.19
C VAL A 290 12.86 -2.32 6.48
N GLN A 291 12.88 -3.03 7.61
CA GLN A 291 11.68 -3.71 8.10
C GLN A 291 10.67 -2.67 8.61
N LEU A 292 9.51 -2.63 7.98
CA LEU A 292 8.40 -1.80 8.39
C LEU A 292 7.46 -2.62 9.26
N ARG A 293 7.26 -2.21 10.51
CA ARG A 293 6.31 -2.84 11.42
C ARG A 293 5.52 -1.80 12.19
N ALA A 294 4.20 -1.94 12.20
CA ALA A 294 3.30 -1.12 12.98
C ALA A 294 2.06 -1.91 13.40
N GLU A 295 1.48 -1.53 14.53
CA GLU A 295 0.25 -2.13 15.05
C GLU A 295 -0.75 -1.02 15.36
N SER A 296 -2.01 -1.20 14.96
CA SER A 296 -3.06 -0.22 15.26
C SER A 296 -3.45 -0.27 16.73
N LYS A 297 -4.23 0.72 17.17
CA LYS A 297 -5.01 0.58 18.41
C LYS A 297 -5.95 -0.63 18.30
N ILE A 298 -6.23 -1.24 19.45
CA ILE A 298 -7.23 -2.30 19.56
C ILE A 298 -8.61 -1.63 19.62
N LEU A 299 -9.50 -2.02 18.72
CA LEU A 299 -10.88 -1.58 18.70
C LEU A 299 -11.80 -2.69 19.21
N GLU A 300 -12.90 -2.31 19.84
CA GLU A 300 -13.97 -3.22 20.26
C GLU A 300 -15.14 -3.13 19.27
N PHE A 301 -15.78 -4.27 19.00
CA PHE A 301 -17.01 -4.34 18.21
C PHE A 301 -17.94 -5.43 18.77
N GLU A 302 -19.22 -5.30 18.47
CA GLU A 302 -20.27 -6.22 18.94
C GLU A 302 -20.67 -7.20 17.84
N VAL A 303 -20.75 -8.48 18.18
CA VAL A 303 -21.31 -9.53 17.32
C VAL A 303 -22.68 -9.89 17.86
N GLU A 304 -23.71 -9.61 17.09
CA GLU A 304 -25.09 -9.91 17.41
C GLU A 304 -25.49 -11.30 16.86
N PRO A 305 -26.44 -12.01 17.48
CA PRO A 305 -26.98 -13.21 16.89
C PRO A 305 -27.63 -12.91 15.54
N TRP A 306 -27.54 -13.85 14.61
CA TRP A 306 -28.30 -13.79 13.38
C TRP A 306 -29.80 -13.95 13.71
N GLY A 307 -30.56 -12.85 13.63
CA GLY A 307 -32.00 -12.87 13.89
C GLY A 307 -32.75 -13.57 12.76
N PHE A 308 -33.55 -14.58 13.14
CA PHE A 308 -34.74 -14.98 12.40
C PHE A 308 -35.94 -14.23 12.97
#